data_AF-A0A251UG77-F1
#
_entry.id   AF-A0A251UG77-F1
#
_cell.length_a   1.000
_cell.length_b   1.000
_cell.length_c   1.000
_cell.angle_alpha   90.00
_cell.angle_beta   90.00
_cell.angle_gamma   90.00
#
_symmetry.space_group_name_H-M   'P 1'
#
loop_
_entity.id
_entity.type
_entity.pdbx_description
1 polymer ?
#
loop_
_entity_poly.entity_id
_entity_poly.type
_entity_poly.pdbx_seq_one_letter_code
_entity_poly.pdbx_strand_id
1 'polypeptide(L)'
;MPDQRRKLRFSVAFFQKHFLSLIPFIPKLVMQVDNAWKSHILQAFTEVFKKCDPESSMKLVCLSAVEEMLFLISWIREIPLLLTLLGDKNPLATKDVLRLQLHLAQCGTHSQELDNMQYTLREFYSTCPCDGDISYGPFMKLEREIQELSVCCLYYFSFMDPSLLQSVAGCCLCEYFNNMMRK
;
A
#
# COMPACT_ATOMS: atom_id res chain seq x y z
N MET A 1 38.47 -13.43 35.30
CA MET A 1 37.60 -12.66 34.38
C MET A 1 36.27 -13.39 33.98
N PRO A 2 35.38 -13.80 34.91
CA PRO A 2 34.08 -14.40 34.57
C PRO A 2 32.86 -13.41 34.55
N ASP A 3 33.02 -12.19 35.05
CA ASP A 3 31.91 -11.26 35.31
C ASP A 3 31.39 -10.54 34.04
N GLN A 4 32.28 -10.25 33.08
CA GLN A 4 31.94 -9.50 31.87
C GLN A 4 31.17 -10.35 30.84
N ARG A 5 31.46 -11.66 30.74
CA ARG A 5 30.69 -12.60 29.89
C ARG A 5 29.28 -12.84 30.43
N ARG A 6 29.09 -12.80 31.75
CA ARG A 6 27.77 -12.98 32.38
C ARG A 6 26.88 -11.77 32.16
N LYS A 7 27.39 -10.54 32.31
CA LYS A 7 26.68 -9.30 31.98
C LYS A 7 26.29 -9.22 30.50
N LEU A 8 27.18 -9.61 29.59
CA LEU A 8 26.88 -9.64 28.14
C LEU A 8 25.74 -10.61 27.82
N ARG A 9 25.76 -11.82 28.38
CA ARG A 9 24.70 -12.83 28.17
C ARG A 9 23.36 -12.41 28.77
N PHE A 10 23.36 -11.77 29.94
CA PHE A 10 22.13 -11.29 30.58
C PHE A 10 21.47 -10.15 29.79
N SER A 11 22.27 -9.22 29.27
CA SER A 11 21.82 -8.12 28.40
C SER A 11 21.22 -8.66 27.09
N VAL A 12 21.87 -9.64 26.47
CA VAL A 12 21.37 -10.29 25.24
C VAL A 12 20.07 -11.07 25.51
N ALA A 13 19.98 -11.82 26.61
CA ALA A 13 18.77 -12.57 26.96
C ALA A 13 17.59 -11.66 27.33
N PHE A 14 17.85 -10.57 28.04
CA PHE A 14 16.85 -9.54 28.35
C PHE A 14 16.35 -8.85 27.07
N PHE A 15 17.28 -8.43 26.21
CA PHE A 15 16.94 -7.82 24.92
C PHE A 15 16.15 -8.78 24.04
N GLN A 16 16.55 -10.05 23.94
CA GLN A 16 15.79 -11.07 23.21
C GLN A 16 14.36 -11.19 23.75
N LYS A 17 14.17 -11.32 25.06
CA LYS A 17 12.84 -11.53 25.64
C LYS A 17 11.88 -10.36 25.41
N HIS A 18 12.37 -9.13 25.54
CA HIS A 18 11.55 -7.93 25.33
C HIS A 18 11.37 -7.57 23.85
N PHE A 19 12.40 -7.80 23.03
CA PHE A 19 12.29 -7.61 21.58
C PHE A 19 11.34 -8.63 20.95
N LEU A 20 11.38 -9.90 21.40
CA LEU A 20 10.46 -10.97 20.97
C LEU A 20 9.00 -10.58 21.14
N SER A 21 8.65 -9.93 22.26
CA SER A 21 7.28 -9.45 22.48
C SER A 21 6.87 -8.30 21.56
N LEU A 22 7.83 -7.60 20.94
CA LEU A 22 7.56 -6.49 20.03
C LEU A 22 7.43 -6.94 18.57
N ILE A 23 8.05 -8.06 18.17
CA ILE A 23 8.06 -8.52 16.77
C ILE A 23 6.67 -8.62 16.13
N PRO A 24 5.64 -9.20 16.79
CA PRO A 24 4.29 -9.28 16.23
C PRO A 24 3.66 -7.91 15.95
N PHE A 25 4.15 -6.85 16.61
CA PHE A 25 3.66 -5.49 16.42
C PHE A 25 4.45 -4.73 15.38
N ILE A 26 5.59 -5.23 14.90
CA ILE A 26 6.46 -4.53 13.94
C ILE A 26 5.73 -4.24 12.62
N PRO A 27 4.96 -5.16 12.00
CA PRO A 27 4.19 -4.84 10.80
C PRO A 27 3.27 -3.63 11.01
N LYS A 28 2.51 -3.64 12.11
CA LYS A 28 1.61 -2.55 12.48
C LYS A 28 2.35 -1.25 12.83
N LEU A 29 3.48 -1.32 13.54
CA LEU A 29 4.33 -0.16 13.87
C LEU A 29 4.91 0.48 12.61
N VAL A 30 5.45 -0.32 11.69
CA VAL A 30 5.98 0.15 10.41
C VAL A 30 4.88 0.80 9.57
N MET A 31 3.62 0.38 9.71
CA MET A 31 2.49 1.04 9.05
C MET A 31 2.05 2.37 9.70
N GLN A 32 2.48 2.70 10.91
CA GLN A 32 1.95 3.85 11.65
C GLN A 32 2.94 5.01 11.82
N VAL A 33 4.22 4.76 11.58
CA VAL A 33 5.30 5.74 11.77
C VAL A 33 5.66 6.43 10.45
N ASP A 34 6.32 7.58 10.48
CA ASP A 34 6.75 8.26 9.25
C ASP A 34 7.91 7.53 8.53
N ASN A 35 8.21 7.93 7.29
CA ASN A 35 9.22 7.28 6.46
C ASN A 35 10.63 7.24 7.08
N ALA A 36 11.00 8.25 7.88
CA ALA A 36 12.30 8.29 8.54
C ALA A 36 12.34 7.28 9.70
N TRP A 37 11.29 7.17 10.50
CA TRP A 37 11.20 6.16 11.54
C TRP A 37 11.07 4.74 10.99
N LYS A 38 10.39 4.55 9.87
CA LYS A 38 10.27 3.23 9.21
C LYS A 38 11.61 2.65 8.84
N SER A 39 12.47 3.44 8.19
CA SER A 39 13.79 2.97 7.76
C SER A 39 14.64 2.55 8.97
N HIS A 40 14.62 3.33 10.04
CA HIS A 40 15.32 3.00 11.29
C HIS A 40 14.76 1.73 11.96
N ILE A 41 13.44 1.56 12.02
CA ILE A 41 12.80 0.37 12.61
C ILE A 41 13.13 -0.88 11.79
N LEU A 42 13.01 -0.81 10.47
CA LEU A 42 13.33 -1.92 9.57
C LEU A 42 14.82 -2.27 9.62
N GLN A 43 15.71 -1.29 9.70
CA GLN A 43 17.14 -1.51 9.84
C GLN A 43 17.46 -2.17 11.19
N ALA A 44 16.91 -1.66 12.30
CA ALA A 44 17.09 -2.25 13.62
C ALA A 44 16.57 -3.70 13.67
N PHE A 45 15.40 -3.95 13.10
CA PHE A 45 14.82 -5.29 12.99
C PHE A 45 15.71 -6.23 12.16
N THR A 46 16.19 -5.76 11.01
CA THR A 46 17.07 -6.53 10.11
C THR A 46 18.39 -6.89 10.79
N GLU A 47 18.98 -5.95 11.54
CA GLU A 47 20.22 -6.20 12.29
C GLU A 47 20.02 -7.18 13.45
N VAL A 48 18.86 -7.16 14.10
CA VAL A 48 18.50 -8.18 15.09
C VAL A 48 18.34 -9.54 14.42
N PHE A 49 17.61 -9.61 13.30
CA PHE A 49 17.42 -10.85 12.54
C PHE A 49 18.75 -11.49 12.10
N LYS A 50 19.70 -10.70 11.58
CA LYS A 50 21.04 -11.18 11.18
C LYS A 50 21.83 -11.79 12.33
N LYS A 51 21.60 -11.31 13.56
CA LYS A 51 22.30 -11.76 14.78
C LYS A 51 21.60 -12.94 15.46
N CYS A 52 20.38 -13.30 15.05
CA CYS A 52 19.65 -14.44 15.59
C CYS A 52 20.25 -15.77 15.09
N ASP A 53 20.32 -16.73 16.01
CA ASP A 53 20.68 -18.10 15.67
C ASP A 53 19.64 -18.70 14.69
N PRO A 54 20.07 -19.44 13.65
CA PRO A 54 19.21 -20.02 12.64
C PRO A 54 18.11 -20.95 13.18
N GLU A 55 18.32 -21.63 14.30
CA GLU A 55 17.34 -22.53 14.92
C GLU A 55 16.54 -21.85 16.04
N SER A 56 16.76 -20.56 16.29
CA SER A 56 16.05 -19.85 17.35
C SER A 56 14.59 -19.57 16.99
N SER A 57 13.71 -19.67 17.98
CA SER A 57 12.31 -19.24 17.90
C SER A 57 12.17 -17.77 17.45
N MET A 58 13.18 -16.94 17.73
CA MET A 58 13.25 -15.55 17.30
C MET A 58 13.31 -15.40 15.79
N LYS A 59 14.01 -16.30 15.09
CA LYS A 59 14.10 -16.24 13.63
C LYS A 59 12.77 -16.60 12.98
N LEU A 60 12.04 -17.56 13.52
CA LEU A 60 10.69 -17.92 13.05
C LEU A 60 9.68 -16.80 13.25
N VAL A 61 9.68 -16.16 14.42
CA VAL A 61 8.77 -15.03 14.70
C VAL A 61 9.11 -13.82 13.80
N CYS A 62 10.40 -13.55 13.56
CA CYS A 62 10.81 -12.55 12.57
C CYS A 62 10.34 -12.91 11.15
N LEU A 63 10.48 -14.17 10.72
CA LEU A 63 10.02 -14.60 9.40
C LEU A 63 8.51 -14.42 9.23
N SER A 64 7.71 -14.71 10.27
CA SER A 64 6.27 -14.47 10.25
C SER A 64 5.91 -12.99 10.11
N ALA A 65 6.63 -12.09 10.79
CA ALA A 65 6.42 -10.64 10.62
C ALA A 65 6.82 -10.15 9.21
N VAL A 66 7.88 -10.71 8.63
CA VAL A 66 8.27 -10.42 7.24
C VAL A 66 7.22 -10.94 6.25
N GLU A 67 6.72 -12.15 6.47
CA GLU A 67 5.65 -12.75 5.67
C GLU A 67 4.39 -11.87 5.70
N GLU A 68 3.99 -11.37 6.87
CA GLU A 68 2.85 -10.44 7.02
C GLU A 68 3.09 -9.13 6.24
N MET A 69 4.30 -8.56 6.29
CA MET A 69 4.65 -7.37 5.50
C MET A 69 4.63 -7.64 3.98
N LEU A 70 5.16 -8.78 3.55
CA LEU A 70 5.15 -9.17 2.13
C LEU A 70 3.73 -9.41 1.63
N PHE A 71 2.87 -10.00 2.46
CA PHE A 71 1.46 -10.16 2.17
C PHE A 71 0.80 -8.79 1.95
N LEU A 72 1.03 -7.81 2.84
CA LEU A 72 0.51 -6.45 2.66
C LEU A 72 0.99 -5.79 1.35
N ILE A 73 2.26 -5.96 0.98
CA ILE A 73 2.80 -5.47 -0.31
C ILE A 73 2.10 -6.14 -1.49
N SER A 74 1.94 -7.46 -1.46
CA SER A 74 1.29 -8.20 -2.54
C SER A 74 -0.15 -7.73 -2.74
N TRP A 75 -0.87 -7.45 -1.65
CA TRP A 75 -2.24 -6.95 -1.70
C TRP A 75 -2.35 -5.56 -2.33
N ILE A 76 -1.40 -4.66 -2.09
CA ILE A 76 -1.40 -3.33 -2.71
C ILE A 76 -1.38 -3.46 -4.24
N ARG A 77 -0.62 -4.41 -4.79
CA ARG A 77 -0.51 -4.64 -6.23
C ARG A 77 -1.78 -5.21 -6.86
N GLU A 78 -2.63 -5.87 -6.07
CA GLU A 78 -3.90 -6.43 -6.54
C GLU A 78 -5.04 -5.38 -6.59
N ILE A 79 -4.89 -4.25 -5.89
CA ILE A 79 -5.91 -3.20 -5.81
C ILE A 79 -6.43 -2.76 -7.20
N PRO A 80 -5.57 -2.42 -8.19
CA PRO A 80 -6.06 -2.04 -9.51
C PRO A 80 -6.92 -3.09 -10.21
N LEU A 81 -6.52 -4.37 -10.10
CA LEU A 81 -7.24 -5.48 -10.72
C LEU A 81 -8.61 -5.66 -10.05
N LEU A 82 -8.67 -5.57 -8.73
CA LEU A 82 -9.92 -5.61 -7.98
C LEU A 82 -10.85 -4.46 -8.35
N LEU A 83 -10.32 -3.23 -8.49
CA LEU A 83 -11.10 -2.07 -8.90
C LEU A 83 -11.68 -2.24 -10.31
N THR A 84 -10.89 -2.74 -11.26
CA THR A 84 -11.37 -3.02 -12.63
C THR A 84 -12.38 -4.17 -12.66
N LEU A 85 -12.18 -5.22 -11.84
CA LEU A 85 -13.06 -6.39 -11.78
C LEU A 85 -14.41 -6.09 -11.13
N LEU A 86 -14.39 -5.45 -9.97
CA LEU A 86 -15.58 -5.09 -9.19
C LEU A 86 -16.31 -3.92 -9.85
N GLY A 87 -15.57 -2.85 -10.15
CA GLY A 87 -16.05 -1.70 -10.91
C GLY A 87 -17.43 -1.23 -10.52
N ASP A 88 -18.25 -0.95 -11.53
CA ASP A 88 -19.66 -0.60 -11.42
C ASP A 88 -20.58 -1.80 -11.15
N LYS A 89 -20.07 -3.03 -11.30
CA LYS A 89 -20.83 -4.26 -11.01
C LYS A 89 -21.03 -4.46 -9.51
N ASN A 90 -20.13 -3.94 -8.68
CA ASN A 90 -20.25 -3.97 -7.23
C ASN A 90 -19.74 -2.67 -6.58
N PRO A 91 -20.52 -1.58 -6.64
CA PRO A 91 -20.08 -0.26 -6.19
C PRO A 91 -19.70 -0.21 -4.70
N LEU A 92 -20.40 -0.96 -3.85
CA LEU A 92 -20.09 -1.03 -2.42
C LEU A 92 -18.73 -1.69 -2.17
N ALA A 93 -18.45 -2.83 -2.81
CA ALA A 93 -17.15 -3.47 -2.69
C ALA A 93 -16.04 -2.61 -3.30
N THR A 94 -16.29 -1.95 -4.43
CA THR A 94 -15.35 -0.97 -5.02
C THR A 94 -15.02 0.16 -4.05
N LYS A 95 -16.03 0.70 -3.36
CA LYS A 95 -15.85 1.73 -2.32
C LYS A 95 -14.99 1.23 -1.16
N ASP A 96 -15.19 -0.01 -0.71
CA ASP A 96 -14.40 -0.59 0.38
C ASP A 96 -12.95 -0.87 -0.04
N VAL A 97 -12.70 -1.29 -1.29
CA VAL A 97 -11.34 -1.40 -1.83
C VAL A 97 -10.66 -0.04 -1.92
N LEU A 98 -11.36 1.01 -2.35
CA LEU A 98 -10.81 2.38 -2.36
C LEU A 98 -10.51 2.90 -0.94
N ARG A 99 -11.37 2.61 0.05
CA ARG A 99 -11.10 2.93 1.46
C ARG A 99 -9.87 2.21 1.98
N LEU A 100 -9.70 0.94 1.61
CA LEU A 100 -8.52 0.16 1.96
C LEU A 100 -7.27 0.77 1.32
N GLN A 101 -7.30 1.10 0.03
CA GLN A 101 -6.20 1.79 -0.66
C GLN A 101 -5.85 3.10 0.05
N LEU A 102 -6.84 3.93 0.36
CA LEU A 102 -6.65 5.19 1.07
C LEU A 102 -6.00 4.98 2.44
N HIS A 103 -6.47 3.99 3.21
CA HIS A 103 -5.90 3.66 4.51
C HIS A 103 -4.44 3.21 4.40
N LEU A 104 -4.14 2.32 3.45
CA LEU A 104 -2.78 1.83 3.19
C LEU A 104 -1.84 2.97 2.77
N ALA A 105 -2.35 3.90 1.96
CA ALA A 105 -1.61 5.06 1.50
C ALA A 105 -1.35 6.09 2.63
N GLN A 106 -2.34 6.33 3.49
CA GLN A 106 -2.24 7.19 4.67
C GLN A 106 -1.27 6.66 5.73
N CYS A 107 -1.16 5.34 5.84
CA CYS A 107 -0.13 4.69 6.64
C CYS A 107 1.30 5.03 6.14
N GLY A 108 1.45 5.69 4.99
CA GLY A 108 2.74 6.09 4.43
C GLY A 108 3.58 4.90 3.99
N THR A 109 2.97 3.73 3.80
CA THR A 109 3.69 2.49 3.52
C THR A 109 3.73 2.30 2.02
N HIS A 110 4.94 2.17 1.48
CA HIS A 110 5.16 1.78 0.08
C HIS A 110 4.63 2.76 -0.97
N SER A 111 4.99 4.05 -0.89
CA SER A 111 4.71 5.00 -1.99
C SER A 111 5.14 4.43 -3.35
N GLN A 112 6.28 3.73 -3.38
CA GLN A 112 6.75 3.03 -4.56
C GLN A 112 5.80 1.91 -5.03
N GLU A 113 5.16 1.15 -4.13
CA GLU A 113 4.23 0.08 -4.53
C GLU A 113 2.89 0.64 -5.00
N LEU A 114 2.46 1.77 -4.43
CA LEU A 114 1.39 2.57 -5.03
C LEU A 114 1.83 2.99 -6.43
N ASP A 115 2.99 3.62 -6.60
CA ASP A 115 3.45 4.10 -7.89
C ASP A 115 3.55 2.98 -8.95
N ASN A 116 3.95 1.77 -8.54
CA ASN A 116 4.03 0.59 -9.41
C ASN A 116 2.66 0.14 -9.96
N MET A 117 1.56 0.46 -9.26
CA MET A 117 0.22 0.01 -9.62
C MET A 117 -0.45 0.91 -10.68
N GLN A 118 0.13 2.07 -10.98
CA GLN A 118 -0.45 3.09 -11.88
C GLN A 118 -0.75 2.58 -13.29
N TYR A 119 0.11 1.71 -13.84
CA TYR A 119 -0.09 1.14 -15.17
C TYR A 119 -1.37 0.32 -15.27
N THR A 120 -1.65 -0.52 -14.27
CA THR A 120 -2.88 -1.33 -14.23
C THR A 120 -4.08 -0.48 -13.82
N LEU A 121 -3.86 0.48 -12.92
CA LEU A 121 -4.93 1.35 -12.40
C LEU A 121 -5.58 2.21 -13.47
N ARG A 122 -4.85 2.57 -14.54
CA ARG A 122 -5.42 3.34 -15.65
C ARG A 122 -6.67 2.68 -16.24
N GLU A 123 -6.74 1.35 -16.28
CA GLU A 123 -7.87 0.61 -16.88
C GLU A 123 -9.17 0.80 -16.10
N PHE A 124 -9.08 1.08 -14.80
CA PHE A 124 -10.24 1.43 -13.98
C PHE A 124 -10.88 2.75 -14.42
N TYR A 125 -10.06 3.70 -14.89
CA TYR A 125 -10.50 5.00 -15.38
C TYR A 125 -10.87 4.93 -16.87
N SER A 126 -9.89 4.67 -17.73
CA SER A 126 -10.08 4.51 -19.17
C SER A 126 -8.88 3.80 -19.83
N THR A 127 -9.17 3.14 -20.93
CA THR A 127 -8.19 2.59 -21.86
C THR A 127 -8.22 3.41 -23.14
N CYS A 128 -7.06 3.89 -23.59
CA CYS A 128 -6.93 4.59 -24.87
C CYS A 128 -6.26 3.63 -25.88
N PRO A 129 -7.00 3.06 -26.84
CA PRO A 129 -6.40 2.30 -27.95
C PRO A 129 -5.58 3.24 -28.83
N CYS A 130 -4.54 2.71 -29.48
CA CYS A 130 -3.68 3.48 -30.39
C CYS A 130 -4.43 4.14 -31.58
N ASP A 131 -5.70 3.79 -31.83
CA ASP A 131 -6.51 4.20 -32.99
C ASP A 131 -7.70 5.15 -32.68
N GLY A 132 -7.72 5.79 -31.50
CA GLY A 132 -8.32 7.13 -31.42
C GLY A 132 -9.70 7.32 -30.81
N ASP A 133 -10.29 6.35 -30.09
CA ASP A 133 -11.45 6.59 -29.22
C ASP A 133 -11.20 6.14 -27.79
N ILE A 134 -11.49 7.01 -26.81
CA ILE A 134 -11.33 6.70 -25.39
C ILE A 134 -12.41 5.71 -24.98
N SER A 135 -12.01 4.54 -24.48
CA SER A 135 -12.91 3.58 -23.85
C SER A 135 -12.89 3.79 -22.34
N TYR A 136 -13.97 4.32 -21.78
CA TYR A 136 -14.10 4.56 -20.35
C TYR A 136 -14.25 3.26 -19.55
N GLY A 137 -13.49 3.17 -18.47
CA GLY A 137 -13.53 2.11 -17.49
C GLY A 137 -14.68 2.28 -16.48
N PRO A 138 -14.75 1.37 -15.49
CA PRO A 138 -15.83 1.33 -14.51
C PRO A 138 -16.02 2.62 -13.70
N PHE A 139 -14.95 3.40 -13.49
CA PHE A 139 -14.98 4.67 -12.77
C PHE A 139 -16.13 5.59 -13.22
N MET A 140 -16.37 5.71 -14.53
CA MET A 140 -17.35 6.64 -15.10
C MET A 140 -18.80 6.31 -14.72
N LYS A 141 -19.09 5.07 -14.31
CA LYS A 141 -20.44 4.61 -13.97
C LYS A 141 -20.69 4.55 -12.46
N LEU A 142 -19.69 4.85 -11.64
CA LEU A 142 -19.81 4.88 -10.18
C LEU A 142 -20.52 6.15 -9.70
N GLU A 143 -21.10 6.06 -8.50
CA GLU A 143 -21.66 7.23 -7.83
C GLU A 143 -20.59 8.28 -7.53
N ARG A 144 -21.00 9.56 -7.50
CA ARG A 144 -20.10 10.71 -7.31
C ARG A 144 -19.21 10.56 -6.06
N GLU A 145 -19.77 10.09 -4.94
CA GLU A 145 -19.00 9.90 -3.71
C GLU A 145 -17.84 8.91 -3.90
N ILE A 146 -18.05 7.85 -4.69
CA ILE A 146 -17.03 6.83 -4.97
C ILE A 146 -16.00 7.37 -5.97
N GLN A 147 -16.44 8.17 -6.95
CA GLN A 147 -15.54 8.85 -7.88
C GLN A 147 -14.61 9.83 -7.16
N GLU A 148 -15.15 10.65 -6.25
CA GLU A 148 -14.39 11.58 -5.42
C GLU A 148 -13.37 10.83 -4.55
N LEU A 149 -13.80 9.75 -3.88
CA LEU A 149 -12.91 8.90 -3.09
C LEU A 149 -11.77 8.32 -3.93
N SER A 150 -12.06 7.88 -5.16
CA SER A 150 -11.04 7.35 -6.08
C SER A 150 -10.01 8.42 -6.44
N VAL A 151 -10.46 9.64 -6.75
CA VAL A 151 -9.56 10.76 -7.06
C VAL A 151 -8.74 11.16 -5.82
N CYS A 152 -9.34 11.14 -4.63
CA CYS A 152 -8.62 11.38 -3.37
C CYS A 152 -7.47 10.39 -3.14
N CYS A 153 -7.63 9.13 -3.54
CA CYS A 153 -6.56 8.14 -3.40
C CYS A 153 -5.33 8.48 -4.24
N LEU A 154 -5.51 9.19 -5.37
CA LEU A 154 -4.42 9.57 -6.26
C LEU A 154 -3.44 10.57 -5.61
N TYR A 155 -3.87 11.32 -4.60
CA TYR A 155 -3.04 12.29 -3.88
C TYR A 155 -1.80 11.67 -3.24
N TYR A 156 -1.85 10.38 -2.90
CA TYR A 156 -0.78 9.69 -2.19
C TYR A 156 0.27 9.05 -3.09
N PHE A 157 0.11 9.11 -4.41
CA PHE A 157 1.19 8.76 -5.33
C PHE A 157 2.35 9.74 -5.21
N SER A 158 3.59 9.25 -5.29
CA SER A 158 4.75 10.14 -5.24
C SER A 158 4.92 10.94 -6.54
N PHE A 159 4.44 10.38 -7.64
CA PHE A 159 4.29 11.03 -8.93
C PHE A 159 3.10 10.44 -9.68
N MET A 160 2.50 11.23 -10.57
CA MET A 160 1.44 10.73 -11.45
C MET A 160 2.01 10.42 -12.83
N ASP A 161 1.94 9.16 -13.25
CA ASP A 161 2.34 8.72 -14.58
C ASP A 161 1.49 9.44 -15.65
N PRO A 162 2.09 9.94 -16.75
CA PRO A 162 1.35 10.65 -17.80
C PRO A 162 0.19 9.85 -18.39
N SER A 163 0.31 8.53 -18.51
CA SER A 163 -0.77 7.69 -19.05
C SER A 163 -1.93 7.53 -18.07
N LEU A 164 -1.65 7.45 -16.76
CA LEU A 164 -2.67 7.48 -15.74
C LEU A 164 -3.35 8.86 -15.69
N LEU A 165 -2.57 9.94 -15.72
CA LEU A 165 -3.11 11.30 -15.74
C LEU A 165 -4.04 11.52 -16.94
N GLN A 166 -3.62 11.10 -18.14
CA GLN A 166 -4.46 11.20 -19.34
C GLN A 166 -5.75 10.40 -19.18
N SER A 167 -5.66 9.20 -18.59
CA SER A 167 -6.83 8.34 -18.37
C SER A 167 -7.83 8.95 -17.38
N VAL A 168 -7.35 9.53 -16.27
CA VAL A 168 -8.18 10.25 -15.29
C VAL A 168 -8.75 11.53 -15.90
N ALA A 169 -7.94 12.32 -16.60
CA ALA A 169 -8.37 13.55 -17.25
C ALA A 169 -9.44 13.28 -18.31
N GLY A 170 -9.29 12.22 -19.12
CA GLY A 170 -10.31 11.78 -20.07
C GLY A 170 -11.66 11.57 -19.40
N CYS A 171 -11.68 10.88 -18.25
CA CYS A 171 -12.91 10.65 -17.49
C CYS A 171 -13.54 11.96 -16.98
N CYS A 172 -12.74 12.81 -16.32
CA CYS A 172 -13.23 14.05 -15.71
C CYS A 172 -13.68 15.08 -16.76
N LEU A 173 -13.09 15.06 -17.95
CA LEU A 173 -13.41 15.96 -19.06
C LEU A 173 -14.48 15.42 -20.00
N CYS A 174 -14.82 14.12 -19.90
CA CYS A 174 -15.70 13.42 -20.85
C CYS A 174 -17.07 14.10 -21.03
N GLU A 175 -17.74 14.57 -19.97
CA GLU A 175 -19.16 15.02 -20.08
C GLU A 175 -19.57 16.02 -18.97
N TYR A 176 -18.61 16.71 -18.34
CA TYR A 176 -18.94 17.78 -17.36
C TYR A 176 -19.21 19.16 -18.02
N PHE A 177 -18.81 19.37 -19.29
CA PHE A 177 -19.11 20.61 -20.03
C PHE A 177 -20.48 20.59 -20.73
N ASN A 178 -21.01 19.43 -21.12
CA ASN A 178 -22.26 19.35 -21.89
C ASN A 178 -23.54 19.42 -21.03
N ASN A 179 -23.47 18.97 -19.76
CA ASN A 179 -24.65 18.90 -18.88
C ASN A 179 -24.85 20.12 -17.96
N MET A 180 -23.90 21.07 -17.92
CA MET A 180 -24.08 22.37 -17.23
C MET A 180 -24.67 23.48 -18.12
N MET A 181 -24.73 23.27 -19.45
CA MET A 181 -25.34 24.20 -20.41
C MET A 181 -26.78 23.81 -20.82
N ARG A 182 -27.37 22.79 -20.17
CA ARG A 182 -28.78 22.35 -20.36
C ARG A 182 -29.60 22.36 -19.06
N LYS A 183 -29.37 23.35 -18.18
CA LYS A 183 -30.33 23.71 -17.13
C LYS A 183 -30.56 25.21 -17.14
#